data_AF-A0A5K7ZUE8-F1
#
_entry.id   AF-A0A5K7ZUE8-F1
#
_cell.length_a   1.000
_cell.length_b   1.000
_cell.length_c   1.000
_cell.angle_alpha   90.00
_cell.angle_beta   90.00
_cell.angle_gamma   90.00
#
_symmetry.space_group_name_H-M   'P 1'
#
loop_
_entity.id
_entity.type
_entity.pdbx_description
1 polymer ?
#
loop_
_entity_poly.entity_id
_entity_poly.type
_entity_poly.pdbx_seq_one_letter_code
_entity_poly.pdbx_strand_id
1 'polypeptide(L)' 'MQPAVTILASKRNGTLYIGVTSNLVKRVWEHKNNIIAGFTKRYNVHQLV' A
#
# COMPACT_ATOMS: atom_id res chain seq x y z
N MET A 1 -3.24 13.09 14.94
CA MET A 1 -2.99 12.17 13.81
C MET A 1 -3.71 12.72 12.59
N GLN A 2 -3.01 12.95 11.48
CA GLN A 2 -3.64 13.43 10.24
C GLN A 2 -3.90 12.24 9.31
N PRO A 3 -5.12 12.08 8.79
CA PRO A 3 -5.40 11.05 7.80
C PRO A 3 -4.66 11.36 6.50
N ALA A 4 -4.00 10.35 5.94
CA ALA A 4 -3.33 10.40 4.65
C ALA A 4 -3.97 9.39 3.71
N VAL A 5 -4.10 9.79 2.44
CA VAL A 5 -4.49 8.89 1.35
C VAL A 5 -3.22 8.27 0.77
N THR A 6 -3.19 6.94 0.67
CA THR A 6 -2.09 6.17 0.08
C THR A 6 -2.52 5.59 -1.25
N ILE A 7 -1.71 5.81 -2.28
CA ILE A 7 -1.84 5.17 -3.59
C ILE A 7 -0.61 4.27 -3.78
N LEU A 8 -0.84 2.96 -3.95
CA LEU A 8 0.20 1.99 -4.22
C LEU A 8 -0.05 1.33 -5.58
N ALA A 9 1.02 0.95 -6.28
CA ALA A 9 0.98 0.25 -7.55
C ALA A 9 1.80 -1.06 -7.49
N SER A 10 1.37 -2.08 -8.22
CA SER A 10 2.18 -3.31 -8.39
C SER A 10 3.33 -3.14 -9.37
N LYS A 11 3.12 -2.34 -10.42
CA LYS A 11 4.09 -1.97 -11.45
C LYS A 11 3.58 -0.75 -12.21
N ARG A 12 4.41 -0.16 -13.08
CA ARG A 12 3.99 0.87 -14.04
C ARG A 12 2.76 0.40 -14.83
N ASN A 13 1.66 1.16 -14.78
CA ASN A 13 0.35 0.83 -15.39
C ASN A 13 -0.26 -0.49 -14.88
N GLY A 14 0.12 -0.94 -13.69
CA GLY A 14 -0.41 -2.15 -13.05
C GLY A 14 -1.62 -1.87 -12.15
N THR A 15 -1.92 -2.83 -11.29
CA THR A 15 -3.00 -2.74 -10.30
C THR A 15 -2.70 -1.64 -9.29
N LEU A 16 -3.69 -0.77 -9.06
CA LEU A 16 -3.65 0.28 -8.04
C LEU A 16 -4.40 -0.17 -6.78
N TYR A 17 -3.85 0.21 -5.64
CA TYR A 17 -4.50 0.13 -4.34
C TYR A 17 -4.61 1.53 -3.76
N ILE A 18 -5.82 1.91 -3.35
CA ILE A 18 -6.09 3.17 -2.66
C ILE A 18 -6.53 2.83 -1.24
N GLY A 19 -5.94 3.51 -0.25
CA GLY A 19 -6.28 3.33 1.16
C GLY A 19 -6.13 4.62 1.94
N VAL A 20 -6.69 4.65 3.14
CA VAL A 20 -6.56 5.77 4.09
C VAL A 20 -5.88 5.26 5.35
N THR A 21 -4.93 6.02 5.90
CA THR A 21 -4.25 5.67 7.15
C THR A 21 -3.93 6.91 7.97
N SER A 22 -3.95 6.79 9.30
CA SER A 22 -3.44 7.80 10.23
C SER A 22 -1.93 7.70 10.43
N ASN A 23 -1.28 6.64 9.91
CA ASN A 23 0.17 6.40 10.00
C ASN A 23 0.68 5.82 8.68
N LEU A 24 1.18 6.71 7.81
CA LEU A 24 1.68 6.39 6.48
C LEU A 24 2.90 5.46 6.51
N VAL A 25 3.90 5.78 7.34
CA VAL A 25 5.18 5.06 7.41
C VAL A 25 4.97 3.60 7.79
N LYS A 26 4.16 3.36 8.84
CA LYS A 26 3.82 2.00 9.27
C LYS A 26 3.10 1.23 8.16
N ARG A 27 2.13 1.85 7.50
CA ARG A 27 1.33 1.22 6.44
C ARG A 27 2.18 0.80 5.24
N VAL A 28 3.10 1.67 4.80
CA VAL A 28 4.02 1.36 3.69
C VAL A 28 4.95 0.21 4.06
N TRP A 29 5.48 0.19 5.29
CA TRP A 29 6.35 -0.88 5.75
C TRP A 29 5.62 -2.23 5.81
N GLU A 30 4.40 -2.27 6.36
CA GLU A 30 3.57 -3.49 6.42
C GLU A 30 3.29 -4.09 5.04
N HIS A 31 2.97 -3.23 4.06
CA HIS A 31 2.72 -3.66 2.68
C HIS A 31 4.00 -4.14 2.00
N LYS A 32 5.12 -3.43 2.14
CA LYS A 32 6.42 -3.86 1.56
C LYS A 32 6.89 -5.20 2.10
N ASN A 33 6.59 -5.50 3.37
CA ASN A 33 6.99 -6.75 4.03
C ASN A 33 5.92 -7.84 3.97
N ASN A 34 4.83 -7.66 3.23
CA ASN A 34 3.76 -8.66 3.09
C ASN A 34 3.15 -9.14 4.43
N ILE A 35 3.16 -8.27 5.44
CA ILE A 35 2.69 -8.57 6.80
C ILE A 35 1.18 -8.75 6.83
N ILE A 36 0.45 -7.95 6.05
CA ILE A 36 -1.02 -7.99 5.98
C ILE A 36 -1.44 -8.87 4.81
N ALA A 37 -2.18 -9.94 5.11
CA ALA A 37 -2.84 -10.74 4.10
C ALA A 37 -3.97 -9.93 3.43
N GLY A 38 -4.09 -10.02 2.11
CA GLY A 38 -5.13 -9.30 1.37
C GLY A 38 -4.74 -8.96 -0.06
N PHE A 39 -5.47 -8.03 -0.65
CA PHE A 39 -5.34 -7.61 -2.04
C PHE A 39 -3.91 -7.20 -2.41
N THR A 40 -3.26 -6.39 -1.58
CA THR A 40 -1.90 -5.89 -1.85
C THR A 40 -0.87 -7.00 -1.87
N LYS A 41 -0.96 -7.99 -0.97
CA LYS A 41 -0.12 -9.19 -0.98
C LYS A 41 -0.42 -10.11 -2.16
N ARG A 42 -1.69 -10.30 -2.52
CA ARG A 42 -2.11 -11.15 -3.65
C ARG A 42 -1.62 -10.62 -5.00
N TYR A 43 -1.57 -9.30 -5.17
CA TYR A 43 -1.20 -8.65 -6.43
C TYR A 43 0.18 -7.96 -6.39
N ASN A 44 0.98 -8.22 -5.35
CA ASN A 44 2.33 -7.69 -5.18
C ASN A 44 2.41 -6.16 -5.31
N VAL A 45 1.44 -5.46 -4.72
CA VAL A 45 1.27 -4.00 -4.79
C VAL A 45 2.20 -3.34 -3.76
N HIS A 46 3.43 -3.01 -4.16
CA HIS A 46 4.50 -2.56 -3.26
C HIS A 46 5.12 -1.20 -3.60
N GLN A 47 4.86 -0.66 -4.79
CA GLN A 47 5.43 0.62 -5.19
C GLN A 47 4.53 1.75 -4.67
N LEU A 48 5.08 2.61 -3.82
CA LEU A 48 4.40 3.84 -3.39
C LEU A 48 4.48 4.86 -4.53
N VAL A 49 3.34 5.46 -4.88
CA VAL A 49 3.21 6.54 -5.87
C VAL A 49 2.88 7.84 -5.16
#